data_AF-A0A2E7TL11-F1
#
_entry.id   AF-A0A2E7TL11-F1
#
_cell.length_a   1.000
_cell.length_b   1.000
_cell.length_c   1.000
_cell.angle_alpha   90.00
_cell.angle_beta   90.00
_cell.angle_gamma   90.00
#
_symmetry.space_group_name_H-M   'P 1'
#
loop_
_entity.id
_entity.type
_entity.pdbx_description
1 polymer ?
#
loop_
_entity_poly.entity_id
_entity_poly.type
_entity_poly.pdbx_seq_one_letter_code
_entity_poly.pdbx_strand_id
1 'polypeptide(L)' 'MEDKLPNKFVGSFITLVGTGIILRFFSSLIDRVFFSNSDFKIVEHEYFGVGIFVIAILVTISWLNRTKDIRKKD' A
#
# COMPACT_ATOMS: atom_id res chain seq x y z
N MET A 1 8.41 -0.43 -29.50
CA MET A 1 7.71 -1.49 -28.72
C MET A 1 6.63 -0.75 -27.97
N GLU A 2 5.36 -1.07 -28.18
CA GLU A 2 4.28 -0.47 -27.39
C GLU A 2 4.46 -0.97 -25.95
N ASP A 3 5.04 -0.13 -25.08
CA ASP A 3 5.05 -0.35 -23.65
C ASP A 3 3.60 -0.24 -23.16
N LYS A 4 2.86 -1.34 -23.34
CA LYS A 4 1.51 -1.51 -22.83
C LYS A 4 1.62 -1.49 -21.32
N LEU A 5 1.49 -0.30 -20.74
CA LEU A 5 1.20 -0.08 -19.33
C LEU A 5 0.33 -1.24 -18.86
N PRO A 6 0.73 -1.98 -17.80
CA PRO A 6 -0.01 -3.15 -17.35
C PRO A 6 -1.48 -2.74 -17.20
N ASN A 7 -2.38 -3.63 -17.66
CA ASN A 7 -3.82 -3.40 -17.64
C ASN A 7 -4.21 -2.70 -16.33
N LYS A 8 -5.06 -1.65 -16.36
CA LYS A 8 -5.38 -0.81 -15.20
C LYS A 8 -5.69 -1.62 -13.94
N PHE A 9 -6.33 -2.77 -14.13
CA PHE A 9 -6.58 -3.76 -13.10
C PHE A 9 -5.30 -4.34 -12.46
N VAL A 10 -4.36 -4.81 -13.26
CA VAL A 10 -3.06 -5.34 -12.81
C VAL A 10 -2.24 -4.27 -12.09
N GLY A 11 -2.18 -3.05 -12.63
CA GLY A 11 -1.49 -1.93 -11.97
C GLY A 11 -2.11 -1.55 -10.62
N SER A 12 -3.44 -1.56 -10.54
CA SER A 12 -4.16 -1.29 -9.29
C SER A 12 -3.93 -2.40 -8.26
N PHE A 13 -3.94 -3.67 -8.70
CA PHE A 13 -3.69 -4.82 -7.84
C PHE A 13 -2.26 -4.79 -7.28
N ILE A 14 -1.25 -4.54 -8.13
CA ILE A 14 0.14 -4.40 -7.69
C ILE A 14 0.28 -3.24 -6.69
N THR A 15 -0.38 -2.11 -6.95
CA THR A 15 -0.36 -0.95 -6.04
C THR A 15 -0.99 -1.30 -4.69
N LEU A 16 -2.14 -1.98 -4.69
CA LEU A 16 -2.86 -2.35 -3.48
C LEU A 16 -2.09 -3.37 -2.64
N VAL A 17 -1.66 -4.47 -3.26
CA VAL A 17 -0.89 -5.52 -2.59
C VAL A 17 0.48 -5.02 -2.16
N GLY A 18 1.17 -4.29 -3.04
CA GLY A 18 2.49 -3.71 -2.77
C GLY A 18 2.46 -2.74 -1.59
N THR A 19 1.45 -1.86 -1.54
CA THR A 19 1.26 -0.93 -0.42
C THR A 19 1.04 -1.69 0.88
N GLY A 20 0.23 -2.76 0.87
CA GLY A 20 -0.01 -3.60 2.05
C GLY A 20 1.24 -4.29 2.57
N ILE A 21 2.05 -4.87 1.68
CA ILE A 21 3.32 -5.53 2.04
C ILE A 21 4.30 -4.52 2.64
N ILE A 22 4.46 -3.35 2.00
CA ILE A 22 5.39 -2.31 2.44
C ILE A 22 4.98 -1.79 3.83
N LEU A 23 3.71 -1.45 4.03
CA LEU A 23 3.21 -0.99 5.33
C LEU A 23 3.42 -2.04 6.43
N ARG A 24 3.11 -3.30 6.15
CA ARG A 24 3.32 -4.39 7.12
C ARG A 24 4.79 -4.56 7.48
N PHE A 25 5.68 -4.48 6.48
CA PHE A 25 7.12 -4.55 6.68
C PHE A 25 7.65 -3.37 7.51
N PHE A 26 7.25 -2.14 7.18
CA PHE A 26 7.64 -0.96 7.96
C PHE A 26 7.12 -1.01 9.39
N SER A 27 5.87 -1.40 9.61
CA SER A 27 5.34 -1.54 10.97
C SER A 27 6.05 -2.61 11.77
N SER A 28 6.43 -3.74 11.15
CA SER A 28 7.23 -4.77 11.80
C SER A 28 8.65 -4.28 12.14
N LEU A 29 9.26 -3.47 11.27
CA LEU A 29 10.52 -2.79 11.54
C LEU A 29 10.39 -1.81 12.71
N ILE A 30 9.31 -1.02 12.74
CA ILE A 30 9.04 -0.06 13.82
C ILE A 30 8.85 -0.80 15.14
N ASP A 31 8.06 -1.87 15.16
CA ASP A 31 7.88 -2.72 16.34
C ASP A 31 9.23 -3.24 16.85
N ARG A 32 10.12 -3.66 15.95
CA ARG A 32 11.43 -4.19 16.31
C ARG A 32 12.44 -3.13 16.75
N VAL A 33 12.38 -1.91 16.20
CA VAL A 33 13.37 -0.86 16.49
C VAL A 33 12.94 0.01 17.67
N PHE A 34 11.66 0.35 17.75
CA PHE A 34 11.12 1.29 18.74
C PHE A 34 10.39 0.60 19.89
N PHE A 35 9.77 -0.57 19.65
CA PHE A 35 8.96 -1.29 20.64
C PHE A 35 9.56 -2.63 21.05
N SER A 36 10.87 -2.83 20.82
CA SER A 36 11.55 -4.11 21.07
C SER A 36 11.42 -4.65 22.50
N ASN A 37 11.16 -3.77 23.48
CA ASN A 37 11.07 -4.08 24.90
C ASN A 37 9.70 -3.75 25.50
N SER A 38 8.69 -3.46 24.68
CA SER A 38 7.33 -3.17 25.16
C SER A 38 6.39 -4.33 24.86
N ASP A 39 5.48 -4.61 25.78
CA ASP A 39 4.40 -5.60 25.58
C ASP A 39 3.41 -5.19 24.47
N PHE A 40 3.52 -3.96 23.97
CA PHE A 40 2.72 -3.45 22.89
C PHE A 40 3.43 -3.63 21.54
N LYS A 41 2.76 -4.30 20.60
CA LYS A 41 3.21 -4.39 19.19
C LYS A 41 2.10 -3.91 18.27
N ILE A 42 2.44 -2.98 17.39
CA ILE A 42 1.51 -2.38 16.44
C ILE A 42 0.97 -3.45 15.49
N VAL A 43 1.80 -4.41 15.08
CA VAL A 43 1.40 -5.49 14.15
C VAL A 43 0.43 -6.50 14.78
N GLU A 44 0.43 -6.66 16.10
CA GLU A 44 -0.46 -7.58 16.82
C GLU A 44 -1.83 -6.95 17.16
N HIS A 45 -2.01 -5.66 16.88
CA HIS A 45 -3.27 -4.96 17.14
C HIS A 45 -4.40 -5.47 16.22
N GLU A 46 -5.58 -5.74 16.78
CA GLU A 46 -6.72 -6.36 16.08
C GLU A 46 -7.13 -5.60 14.80
N TYR A 47 -7.10 -4.27 14.85
CA TYR A 47 -7.42 -3.39 13.72
C TYR A 47 -6.24 -3.06 12.79
N PHE A 48 -5.05 -3.60 13.04
CA PHE A 48 -3.86 -3.27 12.24
C PHE A 48 -4.04 -3.62 10.76
N GLY A 49 -4.59 -4.81 10.47
CA GLY A 49 -4.89 -5.24 9.11
C GLY A 49 -5.91 -4.34 8.41
N VAL A 50 -6.93 -3.88 9.15
CA VAL A 50 -7.96 -2.96 8.64
C VAL A 50 -7.35 -1.59 8.33
N GLY A 51 -6.49 -1.07 9.21
CA GLY A 51 -5.77 0.18 8.99
C GLY A 51 -4.92 0.15 7.72
N ILE A 52 -4.13 -0.92 7.54
CA ILE A 52 -3.34 -1.12 6.31
C ILE A 52 -4.25 -1.16 5.08
N PHE A 53 -5.36 -1.90 5.17
CA PHE A 53 -6.28 -2.07 4.04
C PHE A 53 -6.89 -0.74 3.60
N VAL A 54 -7.32 0.11 4.54
CA VAL A 54 -7.86 1.45 4.26
C VAL A 54 -6.80 2.32 3.58
N ILE A 55 -5.56 2.32 4.08
CA ILE A 55 -4.46 3.09 3.47
C ILE A 55 -4.16 2.58 2.05
N ALA A 56 -4.12 1.26 1.85
CA ALA A 56 -3.88 0.65 0.55
C ALA A 56 -4.96 1.03 -0.48
N ILE A 57 -6.23 1.09 -0.07
CA ILE A 57 -7.33 1.57 -0.91
C ILE A 57 -7.12 3.04 -1.30
N LEU A 58 -6.81 3.91 -0.33
CA LEU A 58 -6.59 5.34 -0.59
C LEU A 58 -5.44 5.57 -1.58
N VAL A 59 -4.32 4.87 -1.40
CA VAL A 59 -3.17 4.93 -2.31
C VAL A 59 -3.54 4.44 -3.70
N THR A 60 -4.30 3.35 -3.79
CA THR A 60 -4.76 2.79 -5.08
C THR A 60 -5.70 3.74 -5.81
N ILE A 61 -6.64 4.39 -5.11
CA ILE A 61 -7.54 5.39 -5.68
C ILE A 61 -6.75 6.63 -6.16
N SER A 62 -5.81 7.11 -5.34
CA SER A 62 -4.95 8.24 -5.69
C SER A 62 -4.13 7.95 -6.94
N TRP A 63 -3.55 6.76 -7.04
CA TRP A 63 -2.82 6.30 -8.22
C TRP A 63 -3.72 6.17 -9.46
N LEU A 64 -4.94 5.64 -9.31
CA LEU A 64 -5.92 5.54 -10.40
C LEU A 64 -6.34 6.92 -10.92
N ASN A 65 -6.53 7.91 -10.05
CA ASN A 65 -6.84 9.27 -10.46
C ASN A 65 -5.67 9.91 -11.21
N ARG A 66 -4.43 9.72 -10.73
CA ARG A 66 -3.23 10.25 -11.37
C ARG A 66 -2.96 9.62 -12.74
N THR A 67 -3.17 8.30 -12.88
CA THR A 67 -3.01 7.61 -14.18
C THR A 67 -4.10 7.96 -15.19
N LYS A 68 -5.32 8.31 -14.73
CA LYS A 68 -6.37 8.87 -15.59
C LYS A 68 -6.01 10.26 -16.11
N ASP A 69 -5.41 11.10 -15.27
CA ASP A 69 -5.01 12.46 -15.64
C ASP A 69 -3.86 12.45 -16.67
N ILE A 70 -2.86 11.58 -16.48
CA ILE A 70 -1.73 11.43 -17.41
C ILE A 70 -2.21 11.02 -18.82
N ARG A 71 -3.17 10.08 -18.91
CA ARG A 71 -3.72 9.63 -20.21
C ARG A 71 -4.61 10.66 -20.91
N LYS A 72 -5.02 11.74 -20.22
CA LYS A 72 -5.84 12.81 -20.81
C LYS A 72 -5.01 13.89 -21.48
N LYS A 73 -3.68 13.84 -21.28
CA LYS A 73 -2.70 14.83 -21.74
C LYS A 73 -1.91 14.37 -22.97
N ASP A 74 -2.04 13.09 -23.33
CA ASP A 74 -1.70 12.52 -24.65
C ASP A 74 -2.93 12.57 -25.56
#